data_AF-A0A2N5UCH5-F1
#
_entry.id   AF-A0A2N5UCH5-F1
#
_cell.length_a   1.000
_cell.length_b   1.000
_cell.length_c   1.000
_cell.angle_alpha   90.00
_cell.angle_beta   90.00
_cell.angle_gamma   90.00
#
_symmetry.space_group_name_H-M   'P 1'
#
loop_
_entity.id
_entity.type
_entity.pdbx_description
1 polymer ?
#
loop_
_entity_poly.entity_id
_entity_poly.type
_entity_poly.pdbx_seq_one_letter_code
_entity_poly.pdbx_strand_id
1 'polypeptide(L)'
;MAELLDKPNPYSRSGRNYTRVFFARQWKNQRKFHLKHTAKENERRLRLIQLYKDEAILELLRKRLAGPEVFLAAEDQLEDLLNKIAPRTEELKKESEELHRTSSSCE
;
A
#
# COMPACT_ATOMS: atom_id res chain seq x y z
N MET A 1 -15.65 5.18 32.02
CA MET A 1 -15.92 3.71 31.98
C MET A 1 -17.21 3.34 32.70
N ALA A 2 -17.52 3.90 33.87
CA ALA A 2 -18.79 3.64 34.57
C ALA A 2 -20.02 3.93 33.69
N GLU A 3 -20.04 5.10 33.04
CA GLU A 3 -21.12 5.51 32.11
C GLU A 3 -21.35 4.61 30.90
N LEU A 4 -20.34 3.81 30.49
CA LEU A 4 -20.46 2.88 29.37
C LEU A 4 -21.05 1.53 29.81
N LEU A 5 -20.82 1.13 31.07
CA LEU A 5 -21.36 -0.10 31.63
C LEU A 5 -22.86 0.00 31.91
N ASP A 6 -23.41 1.22 31.98
CA ASP A 6 -24.83 1.47 32.15
C ASP A 6 -25.59 1.58 30.83
N LYS A 7 -24.87 1.57 29.69
CA LYS A 7 -25.48 1.62 28.37
C LYS A 7 -25.84 0.22 27.85
N PRO A 8 -27.01 0.06 27.21
CA PRO A 8 -27.36 -1.19 26.54
C PRO A 8 -26.34 -1.53 25.46
N ASN A 9 -25.92 -2.80 25.40
CA ASN A 9 -25.02 -3.28 24.36
C ASN A 9 -25.84 -3.72 23.13
N PRO A 10 -25.77 -3.00 21.99
CA PRO A 10 -26.51 -3.32 20.78
C PRO A 10 -26.04 -4.64 20.13
N TYR A 11 -24.85 -5.12 20.48
CA TYR A 11 -24.31 -6.40 20.01
C TYR A 11 -24.73 -7.58 20.89
N SER A 12 -25.49 -7.34 21.96
CA SER A 12 -26.07 -8.38 22.80
C SER A 12 -27.47 -8.74 22.32
N ARG A 13 -27.70 -10.01 21.98
CA ARG A 13 -29.04 -10.51 21.60
C ARG A 13 -30.08 -10.36 22.72
N SER A 14 -29.64 -10.17 23.96
CA SER A 14 -30.49 -10.00 25.14
C SER A 14 -30.65 -8.54 25.58
N GLY A 15 -30.10 -7.56 24.84
CA GLY A 15 -30.21 -6.13 25.17
C GLY A 15 -29.50 -5.69 26.46
N ARG A 16 -28.78 -6.60 27.12
CA ARG A 16 -28.01 -6.33 28.35
C ARG A 16 -26.98 -5.24 28.13
N ASN A 17 -26.64 -4.54 29.21
CA ASN A 17 -25.63 -3.50 29.17
C ASN A 17 -24.24 -4.03 28.87
N TYR A 18 -23.33 -3.12 28.50
CA TYR A 18 -21.93 -3.48 28.29
C TYR A 18 -21.28 -4.01 29.57
N THR A 19 -20.35 -4.93 29.40
CA THR A 19 -19.59 -5.52 30.51
C THR A 19 -18.11 -5.24 30.33
N ARG A 20 -17.37 -5.19 31.45
CA ARG A 20 -15.91 -5.08 31.43
C ARG A 20 -15.28 -6.22 30.62
N VAL A 21 -15.84 -7.43 30.72
CA VAL A 21 -15.40 -8.62 29.96
C VAL A 21 -15.60 -8.43 28.46
N PHE A 22 -16.73 -7.83 28.04
CA PHE A 22 -16.96 -7.49 26.64
C PHE A 22 -15.87 -6.55 26.12
N PHE A 23 -15.59 -5.45 26.82
CA PHE A 23 -14.55 -4.50 26.40
C PHE A 23 -13.15 -5.13 26.37
N ALA A 24 -12.79 -5.93 27.37
CA ALA A 24 -11.52 -6.65 27.38
C ALA A 24 -11.39 -7.60 26.17
N ARG A 25 -12.48 -8.30 25.82
CA ARG A 25 -12.52 -9.16 24.63
C ARG A 25 -12.41 -8.36 23.34
N GLN A 26 -13.14 -7.25 23.21
CA GLN A 26 -13.06 -6.38 22.04
C GLN A 26 -11.67 -5.78 21.88
N TRP A 27 -11.06 -5.33 22.97
CA TRP A 27 -9.69 -4.82 22.96
C TRP A 27 -8.69 -5.86 22.48
N LYS A 28 -8.79 -7.11 22.96
CA LYS A 28 -7.94 -8.22 22.49
C LYS A 28 -8.15 -8.50 21.00
N ASN A 29 -9.40 -8.46 20.53
CA ASN A 29 -9.73 -8.66 19.12
C ASN A 29 -9.17 -7.53 18.25
N GLN A 30 -9.33 -6.27 18.66
CA GLN A 30 -8.77 -5.12 17.96
C GLN A 30 -7.24 -5.20 17.90
N ARG A 31 -6.57 -5.51 19.01
CA ARG A 31 -5.11 -5.70 19.01
C ARG A 31 -4.67 -6.82 18.08
N LYS A 32 -5.39 -7.94 18.03
CA LYS A 32 -5.09 -9.05 17.12
C LYS A 32 -5.34 -8.67 15.66
N PHE A 33 -6.41 -7.93 15.39
CA PHE A 33 -6.72 -7.40 14.08
C PHE A 33 -5.62 -6.43 13.62
N HIS A 34 -5.27 -5.44 14.43
CA HIS A 34 -4.15 -4.53 14.15
C HIS A 34 -2.85 -5.30 13.92
N LEU A 35 -2.48 -6.27 14.76
CA LEU A 35 -1.25 -7.03 14.54
C LEU A 35 -1.25 -7.76 13.18
N LYS A 36 -2.39 -8.36 12.79
CA LYS A 36 -2.50 -9.13 11.55
C LYS A 36 -2.66 -8.28 10.29
N HIS A 37 -3.48 -7.24 10.35
CA HIS A 37 -3.79 -6.39 9.19
C HIS A 37 -2.82 -5.22 9.04
N THR A 38 -2.31 -4.65 10.12
CA THR A 38 -1.36 -3.52 10.02
C THR A 38 -0.06 -3.95 9.36
N ALA A 39 0.44 -5.17 9.59
CA ALA A 39 1.66 -5.64 8.93
C ALA A 39 1.50 -5.73 7.41
N LYS A 40 0.48 -6.44 6.93
CA LYS A 40 0.22 -6.63 5.49
C LYS A 40 -0.13 -5.31 4.80
N GLU A 41 -0.95 -4.46 5.43
CA GLU A 41 -1.31 -3.17 4.85
C GLU A 41 -0.12 -2.19 4.85
N ASN A 42 0.71 -2.21 5.89
CA ASN A 42 1.92 -1.39 5.93
C ASN A 42 2.94 -1.84 4.88
N GLU A 43 3.13 -3.15 4.69
CA GLU A 43 3.95 -3.68 3.61
C GLU A 43 3.41 -3.25 2.23
N ARG A 44 2.11 -3.38 2.01
CA ARG A 44 1.45 -2.91 0.77
C ARG A 44 1.68 -1.42 0.54
N ARG A 45 1.51 -0.60 1.57
CA ARG A 45 1.73 0.86 1.50
C ARG A 45 3.18 1.19 1.16
N LEU A 46 4.15 0.49 1.75
CA LEU A 46 5.57 0.68 1.45
C LEU A 46 5.90 0.32 0.01
N ARG A 47 5.36 -0.81 -0.50
CA ARG A 47 5.51 -1.20 -1.91
C ARG A 47 4.92 -0.14 -2.85
N LEU A 48 3.72 0.36 -2.54
CA LEU A 48 3.08 1.41 -3.35
C LEU A 48 3.90 2.72 -3.37
N ILE A 49 4.48 3.11 -2.24
CA ILE A 49 5.39 4.27 -2.18
C ILE A 49 6.62 4.04 -3.06
N GLN A 50 7.20 2.84 -3.02
CA GLN A 50 8.36 2.51 -3.86
C GLN A 50 8.00 2.56 -5.35
N LEU A 51 6.86 1.99 -5.73
CA LEU A 51 6.35 2.01 -7.10
C LEU A 51 6.21 3.44 -7.63
N TYR A 52 5.63 4.36 -6.85
CA TYR A 52 5.52 5.77 -7.28
C TYR A 52 6.87 6.48 -7.39
N LYS A 53 7.86 6.16 -6.54
CA LYS A 53 9.21 6.70 -6.67
C LYS A 53 9.86 6.22 -7.97
N ASP A 54 9.70 4.95 -8.29
CA ASP A 54 10.27 4.34 -9.48
C ASP A 54 9.61 4.89 -10.75
N GLU A 55 8.30 5.10 -10.73
CA GLU A 55 7.56 5.73 -11.82
C GLU A 55 8.02 7.19 -12.07
N ALA A 56 8.27 7.96 -11.00
CA ALA A 56 8.81 9.31 -11.11
C ALA A 56 10.24 9.32 -11.71
N ILE A 57 11.07 8.34 -11.36
CA ILE A 57 12.40 8.18 -11.96
C ILE A 57 12.28 7.84 -13.44
N LEU A 58 11.41 6.90 -13.82
CA LEU A 58 11.19 6.56 -15.23
C LEU A 58 10.72 7.77 -16.05
N GLU A 59 9.82 8.58 -15.50
CA GLU A 59 9.33 9.78 -16.17
C GLU A 59 10.45 10.81 -16.39
N LEU A 60 11.36 10.96 -15.40
CA LEU A 60 12.55 11.78 -15.56
C LEU A 60 13.46 11.26 -16.68
N LEU A 61 13.67 9.94 -16.76
CA LEU A 61 14.51 9.32 -17.78
C LEU A 61 13.89 9.47 -19.19
N ARG A 62 12.56 9.31 -19.31
CA ARG A 62 11.83 9.56 -20.56
C ARG A 62 11.95 11.02 -21.01
N LYS A 63 11.84 11.97 -20.08
CA LYS A 63 12.03 13.40 -20.39
C LYS A 63 13.43 13.71 -20.88
N ARG A 64 14.46 13.10 -20.28
CA ARG A 64 15.84 13.23 -20.78
C ARG A 64 15.99 12.67 -22.19
N LEU A 65 15.38 11.54 -22.49
CA LEU A 65 15.38 10.97 -23.85
C LEU A 65 14.59 11.80 -24.87
N ALA A 66 13.57 12.53 -24.44
CA ALA A 66 12.82 13.45 -25.29
C ALA A 66 13.50 14.83 -25.42
N GLY A 67 14.51 15.10 -24.60
CA GLY A 67 15.20 16.38 -24.51
C GLY A 67 16.38 16.50 -25.47
N PRO A 68 16.84 17.73 -25.74
CA PRO A 68 17.99 17.98 -26.62
C PRO A 68 19.31 17.43 -26.06
N GLU A 69 19.36 17.06 -24.77
CA GLU A 69 20.54 16.47 -24.13
C GLU A 69 20.94 15.13 -24.75
N VAL A 70 20.01 14.42 -25.41
CA VAL A 70 20.31 13.19 -26.17
C VAL A 70 21.37 13.42 -27.24
N PHE A 71 21.35 14.59 -27.89
CA PHE A 71 22.33 14.91 -28.94
C PHE A 71 23.74 15.17 -28.41
N LEU A 72 23.88 15.34 -27.08
CA LEU A 72 25.16 15.52 -26.39
C LEU A 72 25.64 14.24 -25.72
N ALA A 73 24.79 13.21 -25.61
CA ALA A 73 25.13 11.94 -25.00
C ALA A 73 25.86 11.03 -26.00
N ALA A 74 26.77 10.20 -25.51
CA ALA A 74 27.38 9.15 -26.31
C ALA A 74 26.38 8.01 -26.55
N GLU A 75 26.51 7.32 -27.68
CA GLU A 75 25.59 6.27 -28.13
C GLU A 75 25.50 5.11 -27.12
N ASP A 76 26.62 4.74 -26.52
CA ASP A 76 26.70 3.74 -25.46
C ASP A 76 25.89 4.14 -24.22
N GLN A 77 25.96 5.41 -23.80
CA GLN A 77 25.18 5.93 -22.67
C GLN A 77 23.67 5.95 -22.96
N LEU A 78 23.29 6.19 -24.21
CA LEU A 78 21.91 6.19 -24.65
C LEU A 78 21.34 4.77 -24.67
N GLU A 79 22.11 3.81 -25.19
CA GLU A 79 21.76 2.40 -25.21
C GLU A 79 21.64 1.83 -23.79
N ASP A 80 22.57 2.20 -22.90
CA ASP A 80 22.53 1.86 -21.47
C ASP A 80 21.26 2.40 -20.78
N LEU A 81 20.83 3.61 -21.14
CA LEU A 81 19.60 4.22 -20.65
C LEU A 81 18.36 3.46 -21.13
N LEU A 82 18.28 3.13 -22.42
CA LEU A 82 17.18 2.37 -22.99
C LEU A 82 17.08 0.97 -22.37
N ASN A 83 18.22 0.30 -22.20
CA ASN A 83 18.31 -1.03 -21.58
C ASN A 83 17.92 -1.03 -20.09
N LYS A 84 18.04 0.12 -19.39
CA LYS A 84 17.55 0.26 -18.00
C LYS A 84 16.05 0.59 -17.94
N ILE A 85 15.53 1.36 -18.90
CA ILE A 85 14.13 1.82 -18.90
C ILE A 85 13.15 0.73 -19.35
N ALA A 86 13.47 0.00 -20.42
CA ALA A 86 12.58 -1.00 -21.00
C ALA A 86 12.18 -2.11 -20.01
N PRO A 87 13.11 -2.82 -19.34
CA PRO A 87 12.74 -3.87 -18.40
C PRO A 87 12.03 -3.30 -17.17
N ARG A 88 12.49 -2.16 -16.63
CA ARG A 88 11.90 -1.54 -15.44
C ARG A 88 10.47 -1.04 -15.70
N THR A 89 10.15 -0.60 -16.91
CA THR A 89 8.79 -0.22 -17.29
C THR A 89 7.84 -1.42 -17.26
N GLU A 90 8.25 -2.57 -17.81
CA GLU A 90 7.45 -3.79 -17.80
C GLU A 90 7.30 -4.39 -16.39
N GLU A 91 8.35 -4.32 -15.57
CA GLU A 91 8.31 -4.74 -14.16
C GLU A 91 7.31 -3.92 -13.36
N LEU A 92 7.36 -2.58 -13.45
CA LEU A 92 6.44 -1.71 -12.72
C LEU A 92 4.98 -1.88 -13.18
N LYS A 93 4.77 -2.14 -14.47
CA LYS A 93 3.43 -2.43 -14.99
C LYS A 93 2.85 -3.70 -14.35
N LYS A 94 3.64 -4.77 -14.27
CA LYS A 94 3.22 -6.02 -13.59
C LYS A 94 2.97 -5.79 -12.10
N GLU A 95 3.88 -5.08 -11.42
CA GLU A 95 3.73 -4.80 -9.98
C GLU A 95 2.48 -3.94 -9.69
N SER A 96 2.19 -2.96 -10.55
CA SER A 96 0.96 -2.15 -10.48
C SER A 96 -0.29 -3.03 -10.63
N GLU A 97 -0.34 -3.89 -11.64
CA GLU A 97 -1.46 -4.80 -11.89
C GLU A 97 -1.70 -5.76 -10.70
N GLU A 98 -0.63 -6.28 -10.09
CA GLU A 98 -0.71 -7.12 -8.89
C GLU A 98 -1.24 -6.36 -7.66
N LEU A 99 -0.72 -5.16 -7.41
CA LEU A 99 -1.15 -4.33 -6.28
C LEU A 99 -2.62 -3.87 -6.43
N HIS A 100 -3.08 -3.59 -7.65
CA HIS A 100 -4.48 -3.25 -7.90
C HIS A 100 -5.42 -4.47 -7.78
N ARG A 101 -4.98 -5.66 -8.22
CA ARG A 101 -5.77 -6.90 -8.08
C ARG A 101 -5.94 -7.31 -6.62
N THR A 102 -4.88 -7.18 -5.81
CA THR A 102 -4.96 -7.47 -4.37
C THR A 102 -5.82 -6.48 -3.59
N SER A 103 -5.95 -5.23 -4.08
CA SER A 103 -6.88 -4.23 -3.54
C SER A 103 -8.35 -4.63 -3.74
N SER A 104 -8.69 -5.17 -4.93
CA SER A 104 -10.07 -5.53 -5.29
C SER A 104 -10.54 -6.84 -4.64
N SER A 105 -9.62 -7.70 -4.21
CA SER A 105 -9.94 -8.98 -3.56
C SER A 105 -10.15 -8.86 -2.03
N CYS A 106 -9.92 -7.69 -1.44
CA CYS A 106 -10.05 -7.46 0.00
C CYS A 106 -11.30 -6.62 0.40
N GLU A 107 -12.14 -6.22 -0.56
CA GLU A 107 -13.49 -5.67 -0.35
C GLU A 107 -14.54 -6.78 -0.51
#